data_AF-A0A6G4A8H7-F1
#
_entry.id   AF-A0A6G4A8H7-F1
#
_cell.length_a   1.000
_cell.length_b   1.000
_cell.length_c   1.000
_cell.angle_alpha   90.00
_cell.angle_beta   90.00
_cell.angle_gamma   90.00
#
_symmetry.space_group_name_H-M   'P 1'
#
loop_
_entity.id
_entity.type
_entity.pdbx_description
1 polymer ?
#
loop_
_entity_poly.entity_id
_entity_poly.type
_entity_poly.pdbx_seq_one_letter_code
_entity_poly.pdbx_strand_id
1 'polypeptide(L)'
;MIRQFSRSLKLQNILKTIKSDPFRYSDEEIITHVDKYLPSYNCEGAARGYFSIISHICYYRSDLEKQLMKLAVKPLYYLGISDPDSQIKWVQSYVKERKIFGKNYKYYTTRQGRKWIINELKFKHELIENIIKAIDFEDSVEDSL
;
A
#
# COMPACT_ATOMS: atom_id res chain seq x y z
N MET A 1 -17.71 -4.52 2.49
CA MET A 1 -16.77 -4.78 3.59
C MET A 1 -15.60 -5.56 3.02
N ILE A 2 -14.37 -5.07 3.13
CA ILE A 2 -13.19 -5.83 2.67
C ILE A 2 -12.88 -6.87 3.75
N ARG A 3 -13.46 -8.07 3.64
CA ARG A 3 -13.31 -9.15 4.63
C ARG A 3 -11.84 -9.59 4.84
N GLN A 4 -10.93 -9.22 3.94
CA GLN A 4 -9.53 -9.61 3.99
C GLN A 4 -8.72 -8.98 5.14
N PHE A 5 -9.23 -7.92 5.77
CA PHE A 5 -8.57 -7.22 6.90
C PHE A 5 -9.15 -7.59 8.27
N SER A 6 -9.77 -8.76 8.39
CA SER A 6 -10.47 -9.23 9.61
C SER A 6 -9.63 -9.17 10.88
N ARG A 7 -8.30 -9.23 10.76
CA ARG A 7 -7.33 -9.24 11.86
C ARG A 7 -7.13 -7.88 12.54
N SER A 8 -7.67 -6.78 12.01
CA SER A 8 -7.64 -5.47 12.67
C SER A 8 -9.00 -4.77 12.57
N LEU A 9 -9.75 -4.74 13.68
CA LEU A 9 -11.05 -4.07 13.74
C LEU A 9 -10.92 -2.55 13.54
N LYS A 10 -9.86 -1.96 14.11
CA LYS A 10 -9.61 -0.52 14.00
C LYS A 10 -9.28 -0.11 12.57
N LEU A 11 -8.42 -0.87 11.87
CA LEU A 11 -8.14 -0.63 10.45
C LEU A 11 -9.41 -0.76 9.59
N GLN A 12 -10.27 -1.76 9.86
CA GLN A 12 -11.55 -1.87 9.17
C GLN A 12 -12.44 -0.65 9.39
N ASN A 13 -12.49 -0.12 10.61
CA ASN A 13 -13.27 1.08 10.92
C ASN A 13 -12.70 2.32 10.22
N ILE A 14 -11.37 2.48 10.17
CA ILE A 14 -10.70 3.53 9.40
C ILE A 14 -11.10 3.43 7.92
N LEU A 15 -10.89 2.27 7.29
CA LEU A 15 -11.20 2.06 5.87
C LEU A 15 -12.69 2.26 5.56
N LYS A 16 -13.60 1.94 6.49
CA LYS A 16 -15.03 2.17 6.32
C LYS A 16 -15.38 3.66 6.42
N THR A 17 -14.79 4.35 7.40
CA THR A 17 -15.22 5.72 7.76
C THR A 17 -14.58 6.78 6.89
N ILE A 18 -13.36 6.55 6.41
CA ILE A 18 -12.62 7.53 5.59
C ILE A 18 -13.36 7.94 4.31
N LYS A 19 -14.27 7.09 3.82
CA LYS A 19 -15.14 7.40 2.68
C LYS A 19 -16.16 8.52 2.98
N SER A 20 -16.71 8.54 4.19
CA SER A 20 -17.77 9.48 4.59
C SER A 20 -17.23 10.64 5.42
N ASP A 21 -16.15 10.42 6.15
CA ASP A 21 -15.53 11.38 7.06
C ASP A 21 -14.00 11.17 7.04
N PRO A 22 -13.29 11.76 6.05
CA PRO A 22 -11.86 11.53 5.82
C PRO A 22 -10.94 11.99 6.95
N PHE A 23 -11.42 12.90 7.81
CA PHE A 23 -10.63 13.54 8.86
C PHE A 23 -11.05 13.09 10.27
N ARG A 24 -11.96 12.12 10.39
CA ARG A 24 -12.36 11.54 11.68
C ARG A 24 -11.18 11.03 12.50
N TYR A 25 -10.20 10.46 11.81
CA TYR A 25 -9.01 9.87 12.40
C TYR A 25 -7.80 10.73 12.06
N SER A 26 -6.92 10.93 13.05
CA SER A 26 -5.68 11.67 12.85
C SER A 26 -4.72 10.92 11.94
N ASP A 27 -3.78 11.66 11.36
CA ASP A 27 -2.73 11.15 10.48
C ASP A 27 -1.93 10.06 11.16
N GLU A 28 -1.48 10.34 12.38
CA GLU A 28 -0.73 9.39 13.23
C GLU A 28 -1.54 8.12 13.50
N GLU A 29 -2.85 8.24 13.77
CA GLU A 29 -3.69 7.08 14.04
C GLU A 29 -3.83 6.20 12.78
N ILE A 30 -4.03 6.82 11.62
CA ILE A 30 -4.10 6.10 10.34
C ILE A 30 -2.79 5.39 10.05
N ILE A 31 -1.65 6.11 10.08
CA ILE A 31 -0.32 5.58 9.78
C ILE A 31 0.01 4.43 10.74
N THR A 32 -0.17 4.62 12.04
CA THR A 32 0.10 3.61 13.08
C THR A 32 -0.68 2.31 12.84
N HIS A 33 -1.96 2.41 12.47
CA HIS A 33 -2.78 1.22 12.26
C HIS A 33 -2.55 0.52 10.93
N VAL A 34 -2.06 1.24 9.92
CA VAL A 34 -1.59 0.62 8.67
C VAL A 34 -0.27 -0.11 8.92
N ASP A 35 0.70 0.54 9.58
CA ASP A 35 2.03 -0.02 9.85
C ASP A 35 1.97 -1.28 10.73
N LYS A 36 1.17 -1.26 11.80
CA LYS A 36 0.97 -2.44 12.68
C LYS A 36 0.25 -3.61 11.99
N TYR A 37 -0.38 -3.38 10.84
CA TYR A 37 -1.12 -4.42 10.15
C TYR A 37 -0.19 -5.23 9.24
N LEU A 38 0.19 -6.43 9.69
CA LEU A 38 0.97 -7.37 8.88
C LEU A 38 0.07 -8.07 7.84
N PRO A 39 0.13 -7.73 6.53
CA PRO A 39 -0.79 -8.29 5.57
C PRO A 39 -0.44 -9.74 5.23
N SER A 40 0.86 -10.05 5.10
CA SER A 40 1.42 -11.36 4.76
C SER A 40 2.83 -11.50 5.35
N TYR A 41 3.30 -12.73 5.53
CA TYR A 41 4.67 -13.05 5.94
C TYR A 41 5.67 -13.11 4.76
N ASN A 42 5.19 -12.95 3.53
CA ASN A 42 6.04 -12.84 2.35
C ASN A 42 5.89 -11.47 1.69
N CYS A 43 6.96 -11.01 1.05
CA CYS A 43 7.05 -9.69 0.43
C CYS A 43 5.96 -9.43 -0.62
N GLU A 44 5.71 -10.37 -1.52
CA GLU A 44 4.66 -10.26 -2.54
C GLU A 44 3.26 -10.06 -1.94
N GLY A 45 2.88 -10.88 -0.97
CA GLY A 45 1.59 -10.77 -0.29
C GLY A 45 1.49 -9.51 0.58
N ALA A 46 2.60 -9.10 1.19
CA ALA A 46 2.67 -7.88 1.99
C ALA A 46 2.47 -6.65 1.10
N ALA A 47 3.19 -6.57 -0.02
CA ALA A 47 3.02 -5.52 -1.03
C ALA A 47 1.57 -5.44 -1.54
N ARG A 48 0.97 -6.56 -1.96
CA ARG A 48 -0.44 -6.60 -2.38
C ARG A 48 -1.39 -6.11 -1.29
N GLY A 49 -1.15 -6.55 -0.06
CA GLY A 49 -1.96 -6.16 1.10
C GLY A 49 -1.87 -4.67 1.40
N TYR A 50 -0.65 -4.12 1.49
CA TYR A 50 -0.44 -2.69 1.72
C TYR A 50 -0.98 -1.84 0.60
N PHE A 51 -0.66 -2.10 -0.67
CA PHE A 51 -1.23 -1.34 -1.77
C PHE A 51 -2.75 -1.47 -1.84
N SER A 52 -3.34 -2.59 -1.39
CA SER A 52 -4.79 -2.70 -1.25
C SER A 52 -5.39 -1.78 -0.17
N ILE A 53 -4.64 -1.48 0.89
CA ILE A 53 -5.05 -0.61 1.99
C ILE A 53 -4.79 0.85 1.61
N ILE A 54 -3.54 1.18 1.30
CA ILE A 54 -3.10 2.56 1.12
C ILE A 54 -3.77 3.20 -0.08
N SER A 55 -4.01 2.47 -1.17
CA SER A 55 -4.71 3.02 -2.34
C SER A 55 -6.12 3.50 -2.00
N HIS A 56 -6.80 2.80 -1.09
CA HIS A 56 -8.12 3.22 -0.64
C HIS A 56 -8.05 4.48 0.22
N ILE A 57 -7.04 4.57 1.09
CA ILE A 57 -6.82 5.70 1.98
C ILE A 57 -6.41 6.93 1.17
N CYS A 58 -5.37 6.82 0.36
CA CYS A 58 -4.81 7.90 -0.45
C CYS A 58 -5.82 8.47 -1.46
N TYR A 59 -6.83 7.69 -1.88
CA TYR A 59 -7.93 8.23 -2.67
C TYR A 59 -8.73 9.33 -1.95
N TYR A 60 -8.89 9.24 -0.62
CA TYR A 60 -9.61 10.24 0.19
C TYR A 60 -8.69 11.19 0.98
N ARG A 61 -7.46 10.76 1.25
CA ARG A 61 -6.45 11.47 2.05
C ARG A 61 -5.10 11.44 1.34
N SER A 62 -4.99 12.21 0.24
CA SER A 62 -3.79 12.28 -0.58
C SER A 62 -2.60 12.89 0.17
N ASP A 63 -2.87 13.68 1.22
CA ASP A 63 -1.89 14.25 2.12
C ASP A 63 -1.07 13.18 2.88
N LEU A 64 -1.61 11.97 3.05
CA LEU A 64 -0.93 10.84 3.72
C LEU A 64 -0.10 9.97 2.77
N GLU A 65 -0.09 10.27 1.48
CA GLU A 65 0.54 9.41 0.46
C GLU A 65 2.00 9.14 0.77
N LYS A 66 2.77 10.16 1.15
CA LYS A 66 4.21 10.02 1.39
C LYS A 66 4.49 9.03 2.51
N GLN A 67 3.83 9.13 3.66
CA GLN A 67 4.06 8.21 4.77
C GLN A 67 3.57 6.79 4.45
N LEU A 68 2.39 6.67 3.84
CA LEU A 68 1.80 5.36 3.56
C LEU A 68 2.51 4.62 2.43
N MET A 69 3.05 5.32 1.44
CA MET A 69 3.82 4.72 0.35
C MET A 69 5.11 4.07 0.85
N LYS A 70 5.76 4.60 1.89
CA LYS A 70 6.94 3.96 2.50
C LYS A 70 6.66 2.52 2.93
N LEU A 71 5.51 2.31 3.57
CA LEU A 71 5.07 0.99 4.05
C LEU A 71 4.81 0.02 2.88
N ALA A 72 4.24 0.52 1.79
CA ALA A 72 3.85 -0.31 0.65
C ALA A 72 5.02 -0.63 -0.31
N VAL A 73 5.97 0.30 -0.45
CA VAL A 73 7.16 0.15 -1.30
C VAL A 73 8.18 -0.78 -0.68
N LYS A 74 8.37 -0.74 0.65
CA LYS A 74 9.39 -1.54 1.35
C LYS A 74 9.35 -3.04 1.02
N PRO A 75 8.19 -3.73 1.01
CA PRO A 75 8.14 -5.12 0.58
C PRO A 75 8.45 -5.36 -0.90
N LEU A 76 8.19 -4.41 -1.80
CA LEU A 76 8.57 -4.56 -3.22
C LEU A 76 10.09 -4.44 -3.40
N TYR A 77 10.71 -3.53 -2.66
CA TYR A 77 12.16 -3.40 -2.63
C TYR A 77 12.81 -4.71 -2.17
N TYR A 78 12.38 -5.27 -1.03
CA TYR A 78 12.90 -6.56 -0.54
C TYR A 78 12.46 -7.78 -1.38
N LEU A 79 11.53 -7.62 -2.32
CA LEU A 79 11.22 -8.62 -3.33
C LEU A 79 12.22 -8.56 -4.51
N GLY A 80 13.14 -7.59 -4.52
CA GLY A 80 14.09 -7.34 -5.60
C GLY A 80 13.57 -6.44 -6.72
N ILE A 81 12.46 -5.72 -6.50
CA ILE A 81 11.91 -4.77 -7.47
C ILE A 81 12.35 -3.36 -7.07
N SER A 82 13.57 -2.98 -7.44
CA SER A 82 14.18 -1.69 -7.09
C SER A 82 13.99 -0.58 -8.13
N ASP A 83 13.46 -0.90 -9.31
CA ASP A 83 13.11 0.09 -10.33
C ASP A 83 11.69 0.67 -10.08
N PRO A 84 11.53 2.00 -9.94
CA PRO A 84 10.22 2.61 -9.68
C PRO A 84 9.15 2.29 -10.73
N ASP A 85 9.51 2.32 -12.01
CA ASP A 85 8.58 1.99 -13.11
C ASP A 85 8.12 0.53 -13.04
N SER A 86 9.02 -0.37 -12.68
CA SER A 86 8.74 -1.78 -12.46
C SER A 86 7.81 -1.99 -11.27
N GLN A 87 8.00 -1.26 -10.15
CA GLN A 87 7.06 -1.29 -9.03
C GLN A 87 5.67 -0.80 -9.43
N ILE A 88 5.58 0.33 -10.15
CA ILE A 88 4.30 0.87 -10.64
C ILE A 88 3.59 -0.16 -11.54
N LYS A 89 4.31 -0.73 -12.52
CA LYS A 89 3.77 -1.75 -13.42
C LYS A 89 3.29 -2.99 -12.67
N TRP A 90 4.06 -3.45 -11.68
CA TRP A 90 3.71 -4.60 -10.86
C TRP A 90 2.43 -4.33 -10.04
N VAL A 91 2.32 -3.15 -9.42
CA VAL A 91 1.13 -2.78 -8.65
C VAL A 91 -0.10 -2.65 -9.56
N GLN A 92 0.08 -2.10 -10.76
CA GLN A 92 -0.99 -1.97 -11.74
C GLN A 92 -1.43 -3.30 -12.35
N SER A 93 -0.53 -4.27 -12.53
CA SER A 93 -0.88 -5.57 -13.10
C SER A 93 -1.82 -6.33 -12.18
N TYR A 94 -1.54 -6.39 -10.87
CA TYR A 94 -2.37 -7.17 -9.96
C TYR A 94 -3.78 -6.59 -9.76
N VAL A 95 -3.98 -5.27 -9.91
CA VAL A 95 -5.34 -4.68 -9.83
C VAL A 95 -6.16 -4.84 -11.10
N LYS A 96 -5.50 -5.05 -12.26
CA LYS A 96 -6.15 -5.31 -13.55
C LYS A 96 -6.73 -6.73 -13.61
N GLU A 97 -6.18 -7.68 -12.86
CA GLU A 97 -6.64 -9.08 -12.77
C GLU A 97 -7.97 -9.28 -12.01
N ARG A 98 -8.98 -8.41 -12.20
CA ARG A 98 -10.35 -8.79 -11.80
C ARG A 98 -10.91 -9.76 -12.84
N LYS A 99 -10.77 -11.05 -12.52
CA LYS A 99 -11.43 -12.24 -13.12
C LYS A 99 -10.90 -12.67 -14.47
N ILE A 100 -10.33 -13.88 -14.54
CA ILE A 100 -10.93 -15.04 -15.22
C ILE A 100 -10.49 -16.30 -14.42
N PHE A 101 -11.37 -17.27 -14.16
CA PHE A 101 -11.09 -18.58 -13.52
C PHE A 101 -10.80 -18.65 -12.00
N GLY A 102 -11.82 -18.46 -11.17
CA GLY A 102 -12.00 -19.21 -9.91
C GLY A 102 -10.96 -19.09 -8.78
N LYS A 103 -9.85 -18.36 -8.96
CA LYS A 103 -8.83 -18.19 -7.92
C LYS A 103 -9.16 -16.99 -7.04
N ASN A 104 -9.39 -17.28 -5.76
CA ASN A 104 -9.57 -16.27 -4.71
C ASN A 104 -8.25 -15.53 -4.47
N TYR A 105 -8.01 -14.43 -5.19
CA TYR A 105 -6.92 -13.53 -4.80
C TYR A 105 -7.21 -12.96 -3.42
N LYS A 106 -6.28 -13.21 -2.49
CA LYS A 106 -6.41 -12.89 -1.06
C LYS A 106 -6.50 -11.38 -0.77
N TYR A 107 -6.06 -10.54 -1.69
CA TYR A 107 -6.02 -9.08 -1.54
C TYR A 107 -6.72 -8.38 -2.70
N TYR A 108 -7.77 -7.63 -2.40
CA TYR A 108 -8.56 -6.83 -3.34
C TYR A 108 -8.80 -5.42 -2.77
N THR A 109 -8.53 -4.37 -3.57
CA THR A 109 -8.78 -2.97 -3.20
C THR A 109 -10.17 -2.48 -3.63
N THR A 110 -10.69 -1.41 -3.05
CA THR A 110 -11.99 -0.84 -3.45
C THR A 110 -11.98 -0.29 -4.89
N ARG A 111 -13.16 0.07 -5.43
CA ARG A 111 -13.23 0.76 -6.74
C ARG A 111 -12.40 2.05 -6.74
N GLN A 112 -12.43 2.78 -5.63
CA GLN A 112 -11.68 4.01 -5.41
C GLN A 112 -10.18 3.74 -5.32
N GLY A 113 -9.75 2.74 -4.55
CA GLY A 113 -8.34 2.37 -4.49
C GLY A 113 -7.80 1.88 -5.84
N ARG A 114 -8.62 1.17 -6.63
CA ARG A 114 -8.28 0.84 -8.01
C ARG A 114 -8.10 2.09 -8.88
N LYS A 115 -9.01 3.07 -8.79
CA LYS A 115 -8.86 4.33 -9.52
C LYS A 115 -7.54 5.01 -9.16
N TRP A 116 -7.21 5.07 -7.87
CA TRP A 116 -5.95 5.62 -7.41
C TRP A 116 -4.75 4.87 -7.99
N ILE A 117 -4.73 3.53 -7.95
CA ILE A 117 -3.62 2.73 -8.52
C ILE A 117 -3.47 2.95 -10.04
N ILE A 118 -4.56 3.00 -10.79
CA ILE A 118 -4.49 3.11 -12.25
C ILE A 118 -4.17 4.55 -12.69
N ASN A 119 -4.73 5.54 -12.01
CA ASN A 119 -4.67 6.93 -12.47
C ASN A 119 -3.60 7.76 -11.77
N GLU A 120 -3.37 7.53 -10.47
CA GLU A 120 -2.52 8.39 -9.65
C GLU A 120 -1.12 7.80 -9.45
N LEU A 121 -1.01 6.49 -9.22
CA LEU A 121 0.27 5.85 -8.90
C LEU A 121 1.34 6.04 -9.99
N LYS A 122 0.93 6.11 -11.26
CA LYS A 122 1.84 6.35 -12.39
C LYS A 122 2.60 7.69 -12.32
N PHE A 123 2.09 8.65 -11.55
CA PHE A 123 2.72 9.95 -11.35
C PHE A 123 3.60 9.99 -10.09
N LYS A 124 3.84 8.83 -9.43
CA LYS A 124 4.58 8.74 -8.17
C LYS A 124 6.00 8.19 -8.33
N HIS A 125 6.55 8.23 -9.54
CA HIS A 125 7.91 7.76 -9.83
C HIS A 125 8.94 8.34 -8.87
N GLU A 126 9.05 9.67 -8.81
CA GLU A 126 10.01 10.37 -7.96
C GLU A 126 9.82 10.06 -6.46
N LEU A 127 8.57 9.93 -6.01
CA LEU A 127 8.28 9.52 -4.63
C LEU A 127 8.80 8.11 -4.35
N ILE A 128 8.54 7.16 -5.24
CA ILE A 128 9.01 5.77 -5.10
C ILE A 128 10.53 5.72 -5.12
N GLU A 129 11.18 6.42 -6.05
CA GLU A 129 12.63 6.51 -6.14
C GLU A 129 13.26 7.04 -4.84
N ASN A 130 12.70 8.12 -4.29
CA ASN A 130 13.16 8.69 -3.03
C ASN A 130 12.96 7.73 -1.84
N ILE A 131 11.90 6.93 -1.85
CA ILE A 131 11.68 5.91 -0.82
C ILE A 131 12.72 4.79 -0.94
N ILE A 132 13.01 4.33 -2.16
CA ILE A 132 14.00 3.27 -2.39
C ILE A 132 15.39 3.73 -1.92
N LYS A 133 15.83 4.93 -2.31
CA LYS A 133 17.09 5.51 -1.83
C LYS A 133 17.16 5.62 -0.31
N ALA A 134 16.05 5.94 0.35
CA ALA A 134 16.00 6.00 1.80
C ALA A 134 16.15 4.60 2.44
N ILE A 135 15.53 3.57 1.85
CA ILE A 135 15.70 2.19 2.30
C ILE A 135 17.16 1.73 2.09
N ASP A 136 17.75 1.98 0.91
CA ASP A 136 19.16 1.66 0.63
C ASP A 136 20.10 2.27 1.68
N PHE A 137 19.85 3.54 2.04
CA PHE A 137 20.62 4.23 3.05
C PHE A 137 20.44 3.61 4.44
N GLU A 138 19.19 3.37 4.86
CA GLU A 138 18.87 2.72 6.14
C GLU A 138 19.56 1.35 6.27
N ASP A 139 19.44 0.49 5.25
CA ASP A 139 20.05 -0.85 5.23
C ASP A 139 21.60 -0.76 5.26
N SER A 140 22.20 0.21 4.53
CA SER A 140 23.66 0.39 4.51
C SER A 140 24.26 0.83 5.85
N VAL A 141 23.48 1.57 6.66
CA VAL A 141 23.89 1.99 8.00
C VAL A 141 23.79 0.82 8.97
N GLU A 142 22.74 0.00 8.88
CA GLU A 142 22.59 -1.20 9.72
C GLU A 142 23.72 -2.21 9.50
N ASP A 143 24.16 -2.43 8.26
CA ASP A 143 25.28 -3.33 7.94
C ASP A 143 26.66 -2.84 8.43
N SER A 144 26.75 -1.57 8.83
CA SER A 144 28.00 -0.94 9.29
C SER A 144 28.19 -0.90 10.82
N LEU A 145 27.21 -1.43 11.57
CA LEU A 145 27.18 -1.50 13.04
C LEU A 145 27.50 -2.92 13.54
#